data_AF-A0A7S4UVB3-F1
#
_entry.id   AF-A0A7S4UVB3-F1
#
_cell.length_a   1.000
_cell.length_b   1.000
_cell.length_c   1.000
_cell.angle_alpha   90.00
_cell.angle_beta   90.00
_cell.angle_gamma   90.00
#
_symmetry.space_group_name_H-M   'P 1'
#
loop_
_entity.id
_entity.type
_entity.pdbx_description
1 polymer ?
#
loop_
_entity_poly.entity_id
_entity_poly.type
_entity_poly.pdbx_seq_one_letter_code
_entity_poly.pdbx_strand_id
1 'polypeptide(L)'
;VMSLICWDVTNNILGAYYFLCMCATSFVSLVALTLLLWVRLHFATLFAIGCAIPVIILSLYLMSGLASTFQMMQSCIDKRISAFREVLYGIRIVKGYAWEAPMQDKVIALRREEMKSLTTYFHYLGGVLGIFFGFPRVLVLSGLWGYVLLYGAHDVSTIFTCMQILSGLRWCC
;
A
#
# COMPACT_ATOMS: atom_id res chain seq x y z
N VAL A 1 -8.28 24.79 14.39
CA VAL A 1 -9.70 24.46 14.13
C VAL A 1 -9.97 24.31 12.63
N MET A 2 -9.70 25.31 11.79
CA MET A 2 -9.87 25.20 10.32
C MET A 2 -9.10 24.02 9.69
N SER A 3 -7.84 23.79 10.08
CA SER A 3 -7.03 22.67 9.59
C SER A 3 -7.51 21.30 10.06
N LEU A 4 -8.11 21.23 11.25
CA LEU A 4 -8.65 20.00 11.82
C LEU A 4 -9.93 19.59 11.07
N ILE A 5 -10.84 20.55 10.85
CA ILE A 5 -12.08 20.34 10.10
C ILE A 5 -11.77 19.93 8.66
N CYS A 6 -10.78 20.55 8.01
CA CYS A 6 -10.36 20.16 6.67
C CYS A 6 -9.82 18.73 6.62
N TRP A 7 -9.04 18.32 7.63
CA TRP A 7 -8.53 16.95 7.72
C TRP A 7 -9.65 15.94 7.96
N ASP A 8 -10.61 16.23 8.85
CA ASP A 8 -11.76 15.35 9.10
C ASP A 8 -12.66 15.21 7.87
N VAL A 9 -12.97 16.31 7.18
CA VAL A 9 -13.81 16.26 5.97
C VAL A 9 -13.11 15.49 4.85
N THR A 10 -11.82 15.75 4.63
CA THR A 10 -11.07 15.12 3.53
C THR A 10 -10.78 13.65 3.83
N ASN A 11 -10.34 13.33 5.04
CA ASN A 11 -9.85 11.99 5.35
C ASN A 11 -10.96 11.06 5.84
N ASN A 12 -11.93 11.57 6.61
CA ASN A 12 -13.00 10.75 7.17
C ASN A 12 -14.18 10.61 6.19
N ILE A 13 -14.73 11.73 5.69
CA ILE A 13 -15.92 11.68 4.83
C ILE A 13 -15.55 11.26 3.40
N LEU A 14 -14.63 12.00 2.77
CA LEU A 14 -14.23 11.72 1.40
C LEU A 14 -13.45 10.40 1.31
N GLY A 15 -12.54 10.17 2.26
CA GLY A 15 -11.80 8.91 2.38
C GLY A 15 -12.73 7.71 2.54
N ALA A 16 -13.68 7.72 3.50
CA ALA A 16 -14.60 6.61 3.68
C ALA A 16 -15.45 6.34 2.44
N TYR A 17 -15.91 7.39 1.75
CA TYR A 17 -16.64 7.24 0.49
C TYR A 17 -15.79 6.57 -0.59
N TYR A 18 -14.55 7.05 -0.81
CA TYR A 18 -13.64 6.44 -1.77
C TYR A 18 -13.29 4.99 -1.41
N PHE A 19 -13.03 4.69 -0.14
CA PHE A 19 -12.75 3.33 0.32
C PHE A 19 -13.96 2.40 0.11
N LEU A 20 -15.18 2.84 0.40
CA LEU A 20 -16.39 2.05 0.16
C LEU A 20 -16.58 1.73 -1.33
N CYS A 21 -16.44 2.73 -2.21
CA CYS A 21 -16.50 2.53 -3.66
C CYS A 21 -15.40 1.59 -4.17
N MET A 22 -14.17 1.74 -3.66
CA MET A 22 -13.05 0.87 -4.03
C MET A 22 -13.31 -0.57 -3.59
N CYS A 23 -13.72 -0.81 -2.34
CA CYS A 23 -14.06 -2.14 -1.84
C CYS A 23 -15.18 -2.81 -2.65
N ALA A 24 -16.24 -2.06 -3.00
CA ALA A 24 -17.34 -2.58 -3.79
C ALA A 24 -16.89 -2.98 -5.20
N THR A 25 -16.12 -2.13 -5.88
CA THR A 25 -15.59 -2.42 -7.23
C THR A 25 -14.58 -3.56 -7.23
N SER A 26 -13.72 -3.67 -6.20
CA SER A 26 -12.79 -4.78 -6.03
C SER A 26 -13.50 -6.12 -5.77
N PHE A 27 -14.58 -6.13 -4.99
CA PHE A 27 -15.34 -7.36 -4.74
C PHE A 27 -16.04 -7.87 -6.01
N VAL A 28 -16.68 -6.97 -6.76
CA VAL A 28 -17.35 -7.30 -8.03
C VAL A 28 -16.37 -7.86 -9.05
N SER A 29 -15.19 -7.24 -9.18
CA SER A 29 -14.18 -7.70 -10.14
C SER A 29 -13.58 -9.06 -9.75
N LEU A 30 -13.32 -9.31 -8.47
CA LEU A 30 -12.80 -10.59 -7.98
C LEU A 30 -13.80 -11.74 -8.23
N VAL A 31 -15.09 -11.51 -7.99
CA VAL A 31 -16.15 -12.48 -8.30
C VAL A 31 -16.28 -12.69 -9.81
N ALA A 32 -16.29 -11.64 -10.62
CA ALA A 32 -16.38 -11.76 -12.07
C ALA A 32 -15.22 -12.57 -12.66
N LEU A 33 -14.00 -12.34 -12.16
CA LEU A 33 -12.79 -13.00 -12.64
C LEU A 33 -12.72 -14.46 -12.22
N THR A 34 -13.08 -14.78 -10.98
CA THR A 34 -13.17 -16.18 -10.53
C THR A 34 -14.21 -16.98 -11.32
N LEU A 35 -15.36 -16.38 -11.66
CA LEU A 35 -16.37 -17.01 -12.53
C LEU A 35 -15.87 -17.21 -13.96
N LEU A 36 -15.24 -16.20 -14.57
CA LEU A 36 -14.65 -16.30 -15.92
C LEU A 36 -13.55 -17.36 -15.99
N LEU A 37 -12.69 -17.41 -14.98
CA LEU A 37 -11.64 -18.42 -14.81
C LEU A 37 -12.25 -19.82 -14.68
N TRP A 38 -13.31 -19.98 -13.89
CA TRP A 38 -13.98 -21.26 -13.70
C TRP A 38 -14.54 -21.83 -15.01
N VAL A 39 -15.18 -20.98 -15.81
CA VAL A 39 -15.76 -21.39 -17.11
C VAL A 39 -14.70 -21.78 -18.14
N ARG A 40 -13.50 -21.19 -18.08
CA ARG A 40 -12.43 -21.42 -19.08
C ARG A 40 -11.42 -22.50 -18.70
N LEU A 41 -11.04 -22.56 -17.42
CA LEU A 41 -9.89 -23.35 -16.93
C LEU A 41 -10.31 -24.51 -16.02
N HIS A 42 -11.59 -24.66 -15.70
CA HIS A 42 -12.14 -25.71 -14.84
C HIS A 42 -11.27 -25.92 -13.58
N PHE A 43 -10.69 -27.12 -13.40
CA PHE A 43 -9.90 -27.49 -12.22
C PHE A 43 -8.56 -26.75 -12.08
N ALA A 44 -8.03 -26.14 -13.14
CA ALA A 44 -6.77 -25.38 -13.07
C ALA A 44 -6.89 -24.11 -12.21
N THR A 45 -8.12 -23.65 -11.94
CA THR A 45 -8.38 -22.50 -11.04
C THR A 45 -7.95 -22.74 -9.59
N LEU A 46 -7.93 -24.00 -9.14
CA LEU A 46 -7.51 -24.36 -7.77
C LEU A 46 -6.04 -24.03 -7.51
N PHE A 47 -5.17 -24.18 -8.53
CA PHE A 47 -3.75 -23.81 -8.42
C PHE A 47 -3.57 -22.30 -8.23
N ALA A 48 -4.33 -21.49 -8.97
CA ALA A 48 -4.29 -20.03 -8.85
C ALA A 48 -4.78 -19.58 -7.46
N ILE A 49 -5.87 -20.16 -6.96
CA ILE A 49 -6.39 -19.89 -5.61
C ILE A 49 -5.37 -20.31 -4.55
N GLY A 50 -4.73 -21.47 -4.71
CA GLY A 50 -3.67 -21.93 -3.82
C GLY A 50 -2.49 -20.96 -3.71
N CYS A 51 -2.09 -20.33 -4.82
CA CYS A 51 -1.07 -19.28 -4.83
C CYS A 51 -1.57 -17.92 -4.33
N ALA A 52 -2.87 -17.63 -4.43
CA ALA A 52 -3.44 -16.34 -4.01
C ALA A 52 -3.41 -16.18 -2.48
N ILE A 53 -3.72 -17.25 -1.73
CA ILE A 53 -3.81 -17.26 -0.27
C ILE A 53 -2.52 -16.73 0.41
N PRO A 54 -1.31 -17.25 0.13
CA PRO A 54 -0.10 -16.75 0.77
C PRO A 54 0.22 -15.29 0.40
N VAL A 55 -0.13 -14.85 -0.82
CA VAL A 55 0.09 -13.45 -1.22
C VAL A 55 -0.84 -12.50 -0.48
N ILE A 56 -2.08 -12.91 -0.22
CA ILE A 56 -3.03 -12.15 0.60
C ILE A 56 -2.56 -12.07 2.05
N ILE A 57 -2.05 -13.15 2.62
CA ILE A 57 -1.51 -13.14 4.00
C ILE A 57 -0.31 -12.18 4.09
N LEU A 58 0.59 -12.23 3.10
CA LEU A 58 1.75 -11.34 3.03
C LEU A 58 1.33 -9.86 2.88
N SER A 59 0.32 -9.56 2.06
CA SER A 59 -0.16 -8.19 1.87
C SER A 59 -0.77 -7.61 3.14
N LEU A 60 -1.53 -8.40 3.91
CA LEU A 60 -2.08 -8.00 5.20
C LEU A 60 -0.96 -7.68 6.21
N TYR A 61 0.08 -8.52 6.24
CA TYR A 61 1.23 -8.28 7.12
C TYR A 61 1.93 -6.96 6.77
N LEU A 62 2.23 -6.72 5.49
CA LEU A 62 2.87 -5.47 5.05
C LEU A 62 1.99 -4.24 5.28
N MET A 63 0.67 -4.33 5.08
CA MET A 63 -0.25 -3.23 5.38
C MET A 63 -0.26 -2.87 6.87
N SER A 64 -0.23 -3.88 7.76
CA SER A 64 -0.14 -3.63 9.20
C SER A 64 1.18 -2.93 9.60
N GLY A 65 2.29 -3.32 8.96
CA GLY A 65 3.59 -2.65 9.11
C GLY A 65 3.60 -1.22 8.55
N LEU A 66 2.90 -0.98 7.44
CA LEU A 66 2.77 0.36 6.86
C LEU A 66 2.00 1.31 7.78
N ALA A 67 0.91 0.82 8.40
CA ALA A 67 0.12 1.61 9.34
C ALA A 67 0.92 2.00 10.59
N SER A 68 1.68 1.06 11.17
CA SER A 68 2.51 1.35 12.35
C SER A 68 3.65 2.31 12.05
N THR A 69 4.33 2.14 10.92
CA THR A 69 5.41 3.05 10.49
C THR A 69 4.88 4.45 10.13
N PHE A 70 3.67 4.55 9.59
CA PHE A 70 3.00 5.83 9.37
C PHE A 70 2.72 6.58 10.68
N GLN A 71 2.19 5.88 11.69
CA GLN A 71 1.97 6.48 13.02
C GLN A 71 3.29 6.96 13.66
N MET A 72 4.35 6.16 13.53
CA MET A 72 5.68 6.55 14.02
C MET A 72 6.20 7.80 13.28
N MET A 73 6.05 7.87 11.96
CA MET A 73 6.42 9.03 11.15
C MET A 73 5.68 10.30 11.62
N GLN A 74 4.36 10.22 11.81
CA GLN A 74 3.56 11.34 12.31
C GLN A 74 4.04 11.82 13.68
N SER A 75 4.35 10.90 14.59
CA SER A 75 4.88 11.26 15.92
C SER A 75 6.21 12.02 15.85
N CYS A 76 7.10 11.67 14.91
CA CYS A 76 8.35 12.39 14.69
C CYS A 76 8.11 13.79 14.11
N ILE A 77 7.16 13.92 13.19
CA ILE A 77 6.76 15.20 12.60
C ILE A 77 6.19 16.14 13.68
N ASP A 78 5.31 15.63 14.54
CA ASP A 78 4.70 16.40 15.63
C ASP A 78 5.76 16.88 16.63
N LYS A 79 6.72 16.02 17.01
CA LYS A 79 7.86 16.41 17.87
C LYS A 79 8.67 17.55 17.27
N ARG A 80 8.98 17.48 15.98
CA ARG A 80 9.71 18.54 15.27
C ARG A 80 8.91 19.85 15.27
N ILE A 81 7.62 19.78 14.95
CA ILE A 81 6.74 20.96 14.90
C ILE A 81 6.61 21.59 16.30
N SER A 82 6.50 20.78 17.36
CA SER A 82 6.46 21.26 18.74
C SER A 82 7.76 21.96 19.13
N ALA A 83 8.91 21.38 18.80
CA ALA A 83 10.21 22.01 19.07
C ALA A 83 10.37 23.34 18.32
N PHE A 84 9.96 23.41 17.05
CA PHE A 84 9.94 24.68 16.31
C PHE A 84 8.98 25.69 16.95
N ARG A 85 7.81 25.25 17.40
CA ARG A 85 6.83 26.11 18.07
C ARG A 85 7.41 26.73 19.34
N GLU A 86 8.08 25.95 20.18
CA GLU A 86 8.77 26.43 21.39
C GLU A 86 9.82 27.50 21.06
N VAL A 87 10.64 27.27 20.03
CA VAL A 87 11.68 28.22 19.60
C VAL A 87 11.07 29.53 19.08
N LEU A 88 9.97 29.46 18.32
CA LEU A 88 9.31 30.66 17.80
C LEU A 88 8.67 31.50 18.91
N TYR A 89 8.03 30.87 19.90
CA TYR A 89 7.49 31.58 21.05
C TYR A 89 8.60 32.20 21.93
N GLY A 90 9.76 31.54 22.02
CA GLY A 90 10.92 31.97 22.82
C GLY A 90 11.95 32.84 22.08
N ILE A 91 11.67 33.35 20.88
CA ILE A 91 12.69 33.88 19.96
C ILE A 91 13.54 35.02 20.54
N ARG A 92 12.95 35.89 21.37
CA ARG A 92 13.68 37.02 22.01
C ARG A 92 14.75 36.53 22.99
N ILE A 93 14.47 35.44 23.71
CA ILE A 93 15.41 34.82 24.66
C ILE A 93 16.54 34.13 23.89
N VAL A 94 16.19 33.38 22.85
CA VAL A 94 17.16 32.67 22.01
C VAL A 94 18.18 33.65 21.42
N LYS A 95 17.71 34.79 20.89
CA LYS A 95 18.60 35.85 20.38
C LYS A 95 19.36 36.58 21.49
N GLY A 96 18.72 36.85 22.62
CA GLY A 96 19.34 37.53 23.76
C GLY A 96 20.54 36.78 24.34
N TYR A 97 20.53 35.44 24.30
CA TYR A 97 21.63 34.59 24.76
C TYR A 97 22.47 33.97 23.64
N ALA A 98 22.22 34.32 22.37
CA ALA A 98 22.86 33.72 21.18
C ALA A 98 22.76 32.18 21.15
N TRP A 99 21.64 31.60 21.61
CA TRP A 99 21.38 30.15 21.63
C TRP A 99 20.94 29.56 20.28
N GLU A 100 21.24 30.23 19.18
CA GLU A 100 20.82 29.80 17.83
C GLU A 100 21.48 28.48 17.42
N ALA A 101 22.80 28.35 17.62
CA ALA A 101 23.56 27.14 17.32
C ALA A 101 23.07 25.89 18.07
N PRO A 102 22.95 25.88 19.42
CA PRO A 102 22.49 24.68 20.14
C PRO A 102 21.04 24.30 19.80
N MET A 103 20.18 25.29 19.49
CA MET A 103 18.81 24.99 19.04
C MET A 103 18.77 24.42 17.62
N GLN A 104 19.64 24.90 16.73
CA GLN A 104 19.80 24.33 15.40
C GLN A 104 20.23 22.86 15.50
N ASP A 105 21.20 22.53 16.35
CA ASP A 105 21.65 21.15 16.55
C ASP A 105 20.52 20.25 17.07
N LYS A 106 19.70 20.74 18.01
CA LYS A 106 18.51 20.04 18.51
C LYS A 106 17.51 19.73 17.39
N VAL A 107 17.23 20.69 16.51
CA VAL A 107 16.32 20.51 15.36
C VAL A 107 16.89 19.53 14.34
N ILE A 108 18.20 19.60 14.06
CA ILE A 108 18.87 18.68 13.13
C ILE A 108 18.82 17.24 13.66
N ALA A 109 18.98 17.03 14.96
CA ALA A 109 18.83 15.72 15.59
C ALA A 109 17.42 15.14 15.37
N LEU A 110 16.38 15.94 15.63
CA LEU A 110 14.98 15.53 15.39
C LEU A 110 14.70 15.25 13.91
N ARG A 111 15.26 16.05 13.00
CA ARG A 111 15.13 15.83 11.56
C ARG A 111 15.80 14.52 11.11
N ARG A 112 16.92 14.14 11.73
CA ARG A 112 17.59 12.86 11.45
C ARG A 112 16.73 11.67 11.86
N GLU A 113 16.02 11.76 12.99
CA GLU A 113 15.06 10.74 13.40
C GLU A 113 13.86 10.66 12.45
N GLU A 114 13.30 11.80 12.06
CA GLU A 114 12.23 11.87 11.05
C GLU A 114 12.64 11.20 9.74
N MET A 115 13.84 11.50 9.22
CA MET A 115 14.32 10.88 7.98
C MET A 115 14.47 9.36 8.09
N LYS A 116 14.91 8.84 9.25
CA LYS A 116 14.97 7.38 9.47
C LYS A 116 13.58 6.75 9.39
N SER A 117 12.62 7.31 10.13
CA SER A 117 11.22 6.84 10.12
C SER A 117 10.58 6.93 8.73
N LEU A 118 10.87 8.01 7.99
CA LEU A 118 10.41 8.22 6.63
C LEU A 118 10.98 7.17 5.65
N THR A 119 12.27 6.84 5.78
CA THR A 119 12.92 5.83 4.93
C THR A 119 12.31 4.45 5.19
N THR A 120 12.05 4.11 6.45
CA THR A 120 11.36 2.87 6.82
C THR A 120 9.95 2.83 6.23
N TYR A 121 9.18 3.92 6.36
CA TYR A 121 7.85 4.04 5.75
C TYR A 121 7.88 3.79 4.22
N PHE A 122 8.81 4.40 3.50
CA PHE A 122 8.94 4.18 2.06
C PHE A 122 9.33 2.74 1.69
N HIS A 123 10.09 2.03 2.51
CA HIS A 123 10.38 0.61 2.29
C HIS A 123 9.11 -0.24 2.38
N TYR A 124 8.28 -0.03 3.40
CA TYR A 124 6.99 -0.72 3.52
C TYR A 124 6.04 -0.35 2.38
N LEU A 125 5.98 0.94 2.02
CA LEU A 125 5.14 1.41 0.92
C LEU A 125 5.57 0.78 -0.41
N GLY A 126 6.87 0.74 -0.68
CA GLY A 126 7.44 0.08 -1.85
C GLY A 126 7.13 -1.41 -1.88
N GLY A 127 7.17 -2.09 -0.72
CA GLY A 127 6.77 -3.49 -0.59
C GLY A 127 5.30 -3.73 -0.94
N VAL A 128 4.40 -2.91 -0.41
CA VAL A 128 2.96 -3.00 -0.69
C VAL A 128 2.68 -2.74 -2.19
N LEU A 129 3.26 -1.69 -2.76
CA LEU A 129 3.13 -1.39 -4.19
C LEU A 129 3.72 -2.51 -5.06
N GLY A 130 4.86 -3.08 -4.66
CA GLY A 130 5.51 -4.18 -5.36
C GLY A 130 4.61 -5.42 -5.43
N ILE A 131 3.99 -5.81 -4.30
CA ILE A 131 3.02 -6.90 -4.28
C ILE A 131 1.83 -6.58 -5.17
N PHE A 132 1.29 -5.36 -5.08
CA PHE A 132 0.14 -4.94 -5.86
C PHE A 132 0.38 -5.06 -7.36
N PHE A 133 1.52 -4.58 -7.87
CA PHE A 133 1.88 -4.71 -9.29
C PHE A 133 2.30 -6.14 -9.70
N GLY A 134 2.83 -6.92 -8.76
CA GLY A 134 3.32 -8.29 -8.99
C GLY A 134 2.23 -9.35 -8.96
N PHE A 135 1.22 -9.19 -8.10
CA PHE A 135 0.16 -10.17 -7.84
C PHE A 135 -0.54 -10.70 -9.09
N PRO A 136 -1.06 -9.86 -10.03
CA PRO A 136 -1.71 -10.37 -11.23
C PRO A 136 -0.76 -11.20 -12.11
N ARG A 137 0.55 -10.88 -12.14
CA ARG A 137 1.54 -11.64 -12.92
C ARG A 137 1.76 -13.04 -12.34
N VAL A 138 1.86 -13.13 -11.02
CA VAL A 138 2.03 -14.42 -10.32
C VAL A 138 0.81 -15.32 -10.50
N LEU A 139 -0.41 -14.75 -10.41
CA LEU A 139 -1.65 -15.47 -10.67
C LEU A 139 -1.75 -16.02 -12.10
N VAL A 140 -1.29 -15.26 -13.10
CA VAL A 140 -1.27 -15.72 -14.50
C VAL A 140 -0.35 -16.92 -14.64
N LEU A 141 0.86 -16.82 -14.10
CA LEU A 141 1.87 -17.87 -14.22
C LEU A 141 1.42 -19.15 -13.52
N SER A 142 0.84 -19.06 -12.31
CA SER A 142 0.35 -20.24 -11.59
C SER A 142 -0.86 -20.90 -12.26
N GLY A 143 -1.80 -20.11 -12.79
CA GLY A 143 -2.95 -20.63 -13.53
C GLY A 143 -2.57 -21.34 -14.83
N LEU A 144 -1.67 -20.75 -15.62
CA LEU A 144 -1.15 -21.38 -16.84
C LEU A 144 -0.34 -22.64 -16.51
N TRP A 145 0.46 -22.60 -15.45
CA TRP A 145 1.23 -23.75 -15.01
C TRP A 145 0.33 -24.92 -14.60
N GLY A 146 -0.74 -24.67 -13.83
CA GLY A 146 -1.73 -25.68 -13.47
C GLY A 146 -2.49 -26.25 -14.68
N TYR A 147 -2.78 -25.41 -15.68
CA TYR A 147 -3.44 -25.85 -16.92
C TYR A 147 -2.56 -26.82 -17.73
N VAL A 148 -1.28 -26.48 -17.92
CA VAL A 148 -0.32 -27.33 -18.63
C VAL A 148 -0.15 -28.68 -17.93
N LEU A 149 -0.12 -28.69 -16.60
CA LEU A 149 0.02 -29.89 -15.77
C LEU A 149 -1.17 -30.85 -15.88
N LEU A 150 -2.40 -30.33 -15.90
CA LEU A 150 -3.63 -31.15 -15.88
C LEU A 150 -4.07 -31.60 -17.27
N TYR A 151 -4.02 -30.71 -18.27
CA TYR A 151 -4.66 -30.94 -19.56
C TYR A 151 -3.67 -31.17 -20.71
N GLY A 152 -2.37 -30.93 -20.52
CA GLY A 152 -1.40 -30.96 -21.62
C GLY A 152 -1.60 -29.79 -22.60
N ALA A 153 -0.55 -29.43 -23.35
CA ALA A 153 -0.52 -28.25 -24.22
C ALA A 153 -1.26 -28.47 -25.56
N HIS A 154 -2.56 -28.80 -25.50
CA HIS A 154 -3.32 -29.22 -26.68
C HIS A 154 -4.05 -28.09 -27.42
N ASP A 155 -4.25 -26.91 -26.80
CA ASP A 155 -4.91 -25.79 -27.47
C ASP A 155 -4.24 -24.44 -27.14
N VAL A 156 -3.83 -23.73 -28.20
CA VAL A 156 -3.13 -22.44 -28.12
C VAL A 156 -4.13 -21.29 -27.94
N SER A 157 -5.37 -21.46 -28.42
CA SER A 157 -6.40 -20.43 -28.38
C SER A 157 -6.87 -20.11 -26.95
N THR A 158 -6.98 -21.12 -26.10
CA THR A 158 -7.29 -21.03 -24.67
C THR A 158 -6.19 -20.31 -23.90
N ILE A 159 -4.92 -20.58 -24.21
CA ILE A 159 -3.78 -19.92 -23.56
C ILE A 159 -3.79 -18.41 -23.84
N PHE A 160 -4.02 -17.99 -25.08
CA PHE A 160 -4.12 -16.57 -25.44
C PHE A 160 -5.33 -15.87 -24.81
N THR A 161 -6.49 -16.51 -24.77
CA THR A 161 -7.67 -15.93 -24.09
C THR A 161 -7.49 -15.83 -22.58
N CYS A 162 -6.83 -16.80 -21.94
CA CYS A 162 -6.50 -16.73 -20.53
C CYS A 162 -5.53 -15.58 -20.23
N MET A 163 -4.48 -15.41 -21.05
CA MET A 163 -3.59 -14.26 -20.94
C MET A 163 -4.32 -12.93 -21.06
N GLN A 164 -5.28 -12.81 -21.98
CA GLN A 164 -6.08 -11.59 -22.14
C GLN A 164 -6.96 -11.31 -20.92
N ILE A 165 -7.73 -12.29 -20.44
CA ILE A 165 -8.61 -12.15 -19.27
C ILE A 165 -7.80 -11.79 -18.02
N LEU A 166 -6.67 -12.45 -17.81
CA LEU A 166 -5.80 -12.21 -16.66
C LEU A 166 -5.00 -10.90 -16.77
N SER A 167 -4.72 -10.41 -17.98
CA SER A 167 -4.15 -9.08 -18.17
C SER A 167 -5.15 -7.96 -17.86
N GLY A 168 -6.45 -8.23 -18.03
CA GLY A 168 -7.55 -7.33 -17.65
C GLY A 168 -7.71 -7.16 -16.14
N LEU A 169 -7.39 -8.20 -15.36
CA LEU A 169 -7.37 -8.18 -13.89
C LEU A 169 -6.47 -7.07 -13.33
N ARG A 170 -5.42 -6.68 -14.05
CA ARG A 170 -4.46 -5.63 -13.63
C ARG A 170 -5.10 -4.28 -13.35
N TRP A 171 -6.24 -3.97 -13.98
CA TRP A 171 -6.92 -2.68 -13.81
C TRP A 171 -8.02 -2.70 -12.75
N CYS A 172 -8.34 -3.88 -12.21
CA CYS A 172 -9.43 -4.06 -11.24
C CYS A 172 -8.97 -4.19 -9.79
N CYS A 173 -7.72 -4.62 -9.57
CA CYS A 173 -7.05 -4.48 -8.28
C CYS A 173 -6.46 -3.08 -8.18
#